data_AF-A0A3D3SCD8-F1
#
_entry.id   AF-A0A3D3SCD8-F1
#
_cell.length_a   1.000
_cell.length_b   1.000
_cell.length_c   1.000
_cell.angle_alpha   90.00
_cell.angle_beta   90.00
_cell.angle_gamma   90.00
#
_symmetry.space_group_name_H-M   'P 1'
#
loop_
_entity.id
_entity.type
_entity.pdbx_description
1 polymer ?
#
loop_
_entity_poly.entity_id
_entity_poly.type
_entity_poly.pdbx_seq_one_letter_code
_entity_poly.pdbx_strand_id
1 'polypeptide(L)'
;TWDDRAAYLNLRATVETLLEGRVIPVFNENDSVSTAEIGNAFGDNDRLSAYVASKIDAELLVILSDVDSLYDADPRENPNAKRIPYVAELTSEHLAAAGGRGSEFSTGGMKTKLAAVAVARDAGCRVVIAHGREPRVVSRIVAGEALGTLFDAAHALRNRVRWLKNSRPRGT
;
A
#
# COMPACT_ATOMS: atom_id res chain seq x y z
N THR A 1 27.82 -9.98 2.38
CA THR A 1 26.96 -9.28 3.37
C THR A 1 26.82 -7.86 2.91
N TRP A 2 25.79 -7.57 2.13
CA TRP A 2 25.45 -6.19 1.76
C TRP A 2 24.90 -5.52 3.02
N ASP A 3 25.52 -4.42 3.44
CA ASP A 3 25.11 -3.70 4.64
C ASP A 3 23.77 -2.99 4.35
N ASP A 4 22.67 -3.47 4.95
CA ASP A 4 21.29 -2.96 4.75
C ASP A 4 21.19 -1.46 5.06
N ARG A 5 22.09 -0.93 5.91
CA ARG A 5 22.20 0.50 6.18
C ARG A 5 22.76 1.29 4.98
N ALA A 6 23.77 0.76 4.30
CA ALA A 6 24.33 1.41 3.12
C ALA A 6 23.31 1.40 1.97
N ALA A 7 22.61 0.28 1.77
CA ALA A 7 21.52 0.18 0.80
C ALA A 7 20.38 1.17 1.10
N TYR A 8 19.98 1.31 2.37
CA TYR A 8 19.02 2.31 2.83
C TYR A 8 19.44 3.73 2.41
N LEU A 9 20.65 4.14 2.78
CA LEU A 9 21.13 5.51 2.57
C LEU A 9 21.27 5.82 1.08
N ASN A 10 21.74 4.85 0.29
CA ASN A 10 21.89 5.02 -1.16
C ASN A 10 20.54 5.16 -1.85
N LEU A 11 19.55 4.33 -1.51
CA LEU A 11 18.22 4.44 -2.10
C LEU A 11 17.57 5.80 -1.78
N ARG A 12 17.62 6.20 -0.50
CA ARG A 12 17.08 7.48 -0.06
C ARG A 12 17.73 8.67 -0.78
N ALA A 13 19.07 8.74 -0.76
CA ALA A 13 19.80 9.81 -1.40
C ALA A 13 19.52 9.87 -2.92
N THR A 14 19.40 8.71 -3.57
CA THR A 14 19.06 8.63 -5.00
C THR A 14 17.66 9.19 -5.27
N VAL A 15 16.66 8.76 -4.49
CA VAL A 15 15.28 9.25 -4.65
C VAL A 15 15.19 10.75 -4.39
N GLU A 16 15.79 11.24 -3.31
CA GLU A 16 15.81 12.67 -2.98
C GLU A 16 16.44 13.48 -4.11
N THR A 17 17.59 13.05 -4.63
CA THR A 17 18.28 13.72 -5.76
C THR A 17 17.42 13.76 -7.03
N LEU A 18 16.76 12.64 -7.38
CA LEU A 18 15.89 12.57 -8.55
C LEU A 18 14.70 13.52 -8.42
N LEU A 19 14.06 13.55 -7.24
CA LEU A 19 12.92 14.42 -6.98
C LEU A 19 13.31 15.91 -6.97
N GLU A 20 14.47 16.26 -6.41
CA GLU A 20 15.04 17.62 -6.49
C GLU A 20 15.26 18.05 -7.95
N GLY A 21 15.69 17.12 -8.80
CA GLY A 21 15.82 17.29 -10.25
C GLY A 21 14.49 17.29 -11.02
N ARG A 22 13.34 17.22 -10.34
CA ARG A 22 11.99 17.09 -10.93
C ARG A 22 11.81 15.84 -11.80
N VAL A 23 12.58 14.78 -11.52
CA VAL A 23 12.43 13.47 -12.15
C VAL A 23 11.46 12.63 -11.32
N ILE A 24 10.59 11.89 -11.99
CA ILE A 24 9.69 10.91 -11.35
C ILE A 24 10.41 9.54 -11.38
N PRO A 25 10.87 9.01 -10.23
CA PRO A 25 11.51 7.70 -10.19
C PRO A 25 10.50 6.60 -10.52
N VAL A 26 10.89 5.65 -11.37
CA VAL A 26 10.10 4.45 -11.68
C VAL A 26 10.86 3.25 -11.15
N PHE A 27 10.26 2.57 -10.18
CA PHE A 27 10.78 1.34 -9.60
C PHE A 27 10.06 0.15 -10.19
N ASN A 28 10.81 -0.91 -10.48
CA ASN A 28 10.29 -2.23 -10.77
C ASN A 28 11.23 -3.24 -10.15
N GLU A 29 10.72 -4.44 -9.89
CA GLU A 29 11.59 -5.56 -9.61
C GLU A 29 12.49 -5.85 -10.81
N ASN A 30 13.74 -6.23 -10.56
CA ASN A 30 14.66 -6.59 -11.63
C ASN A 30 14.49 -8.08 -11.97
N ASP A 31 13.54 -8.36 -12.85
CA ASP A 31 13.18 -9.71 -13.34
C ASP A 31 14.37 -10.52 -13.91
N SER A 32 15.50 -9.86 -14.20
CA SER A 32 16.69 -10.46 -14.80
C SER A 32 17.57 -11.26 -13.82
N VAL A 33 17.45 -11.02 -12.51
CA VAL A 33 18.26 -11.68 -11.45
C VAL A 33 17.44 -12.69 -10.65
N SER A 34 16.12 -12.63 -10.74
CA SER A 34 15.19 -13.57 -10.09
C SER A 34 14.90 -14.76 -11.02
N THR A 35 15.88 -15.65 -11.20
CA THR A 35 15.76 -16.83 -12.07
C THR A 35 14.84 -17.94 -11.51
N ALA A 36 13.90 -17.64 -10.62
CA ALA A 36 13.14 -18.66 -9.91
C ALA A 36 11.70 -18.85 -10.41
N GLU A 37 10.85 -17.83 -10.53
CA GLU A 37 9.40 -18.10 -10.55
C GLU A 37 8.59 -17.09 -11.37
N ILE A 38 8.27 -17.42 -12.63
CA ILE A 38 7.36 -16.68 -13.52
C ILE A 38 5.91 -16.60 -12.95
N GLY A 39 5.64 -17.22 -11.79
CA GLY A 39 4.36 -17.15 -11.08
C GLY A 39 4.29 -16.17 -9.90
N ASN A 40 5.40 -15.76 -9.28
CA ASN A 40 5.41 -15.06 -7.97
C ASN A 40 5.51 -13.52 -8.03
N ALA A 41 5.73 -12.94 -9.21
CA ALA A 41 6.02 -11.51 -9.38
C ALA A 41 4.88 -10.55 -8.96
N PHE A 42 3.62 -10.99 -8.94
CA PHE A 42 2.47 -10.10 -8.69
C PHE A 42 2.34 -9.64 -7.22
N GLY A 43 2.98 -10.32 -6.28
CA GLY A 43 3.00 -9.96 -4.85
C GLY A 43 4.26 -9.21 -4.44
N ASP A 44 5.30 -9.22 -5.27
CA ASP A 44 6.59 -8.62 -4.93
C ASP A 44 6.60 -7.11 -5.17
N ASN A 45 5.83 -6.60 -6.12
CA ASN A 45 5.65 -5.15 -6.26
C ASN A 45 4.88 -4.51 -5.09
N ASP A 46 3.93 -5.23 -4.47
CA ASP A 46 3.28 -4.76 -3.23
C ASP A 46 4.36 -4.58 -2.13
N ARG A 47 5.24 -5.57 -1.94
CA ARG A 47 6.34 -5.51 -0.96
C ARG A 47 7.40 -4.47 -1.30
N LEU A 48 7.81 -4.39 -2.56
CA LEU A 48 8.78 -3.41 -3.07
C LEU A 48 8.26 -2.00 -2.83
N SER A 49 6.98 -1.74 -3.11
CA SER A 49 6.38 -0.42 -2.88
C SER A 49 6.38 -0.03 -1.40
N ALA A 50 6.04 -0.95 -0.50
CA ALA A 50 6.11 -0.73 0.95
C ALA A 50 7.55 -0.52 1.44
N TYR A 51 8.50 -1.30 0.90
CA TYR A 51 9.92 -1.14 1.21
C TYR A 51 10.43 0.23 0.77
N VAL A 52 10.21 0.62 -0.50
CA VAL A 52 10.59 1.94 -1.01
C VAL A 52 9.95 3.04 -0.16
N ALA A 53 8.65 2.97 0.10
CA ALA A 53 7.93 3.93 0.96
C ALA A 53 8.56 4.05 2.35
N SER A 54 8.94 2.93 2.97
CA SER A 54 9.60 2.92 4.28
C SER A 54 11.00 3.54 4.25
N LYS A 55 11.76 3.34 3.16
CA LYS A 55 13.15 3.80 3.05
C LYS A 55 13.24 5.30 2.76
N ILE A 56 12.21 5.89 2.15
CA ILE A 56 12.15 7.31 1.80
C ILE A 56 11.29 8.14 2.77
N ASP A 57 10.86 7.57 3.89
CA ASP A 57 9.94 8.19 4.86
C ASP A 57 8.66 8.76 4.20
N ALA A 58 8.07 8.00 3.26
CA ALA A 58 6.87 8.45 2.55
C ALA A 58 5.69 8.64 3.51
N GLU A 59 4.91 9.70 3.31
CA GLU A 59 3.72 9.99 4.13
C GLU A 59 2.48 9.18 3.68
N LEU A 60 2.45 8.77 2.42
CA LEU A 60 1.35 8.06 1.79
C LEU A 60 1.86 7.08 0.72
N LEU A 61 1.41 5.83 0.80
CA LEU A 61 1.52 4.81 -0.23
C LEU A 61 0.13 4.58 -0.85
N VAL A 62 0.01 4.66 -2.17
CA VAL A 62 -1.22 4.35 -2.89
C VAL A 62 -1.03 3.07 -3.70
N ILE A 63 -1.79 2.03 -3.36
CA ILE A 63 -1.83 0.74 -4.06
C ILE A 63 -3.06 0.74 -4.95
N LEU A 64 -2.83 0.78 -6.27
CA LEU A 64 -3.88 0.71 -7.27
C LEU A 64 -4.04 -0.75 -7.74
N SER A 65 -5.23 -1.32 -7.53
CA SER A 65 -5.53 -2.72 -7.88
C SER A 65 -6.84 -2.83 -8.67
N ASP A 66 -7.11 -4.00 -9.20
CA ASP A 66 -8.44 -4.48 -9.60
C ASP A 66 -9.40 -4.68 -8.41
N VAL A 67 -8.88 -4.87 -7.20
CA VAL A 67 -9.65 -4.83 -5.95
C VAL A 67 -9.75 -3.39 -5.48
N ASP A 68 -10.97 -2.94 -5.23
CA ASP A 68 -11.26 -1.55 -5.01
C ASP A 68 -11.31 -1.13 -3.54
N SER A 69 -11.41 -2.07 -2.60
CA SER A 69 -11.47 -1.83 -1.16
C SER A 69 -11.11 -3.11 -0.38
N LEU A 70 -10.80 -2.97 0.91
CA LEU A 70 -10.91 -4.05 1.88
C LEU A 70 -12.39 -4.27 2.21
N TYR A 71 -12.78 -5.53 2.38
CA TYR A 71 -14.14 -5.95 2.73
C TYR A 71 -14.11 -6.76 4.03
N ASP A 72 -15.24 -6.78 4.76
CA ASP A 72 -15.43 -7.58 5.97
C ASP A 72 -15.55 -9.10 5.70
N ALA A 73 -15.81 -9.47 4.45
CA ALA A 73 -15.80 -10.83 3.92
C ALA A 73 -15.40 -10.81 2.43
N ASP A 74 -15.05 -11.95 1.84
CA ASP A 74 -14.75 -12.00 0.40
C ASP A 74 -16.01 -11.65 -0.42
N PRO A 75 -16.03 -10.53 -1.18
CA PRO A 75 -17.20 -10.12 -1.97
C PRO A 75 -17.52 -11.06 -3.12
N ARG A 76 -16.60 -11.98 -3.48
CA ARG A 76 -16.83 -13.02 -4.50
C ARG A 76 -17.67 -14.17 -3.96
N GLU A 77 -17.60 -14.42 -2.65
CA GLU A 77 -18.32 -15.50 -1.97
C GLU A 77 -19.54 -15.00 -1.21
N ASN A 78 -19.47 -13.79 -0.66
CA ASN A 78 -20.53 -13.17 0.12
C ASN A 78 -21.04 -11.89 -0.58
N PRO A 79 -22.23 -11.92 -1.21
CA PRO A 79 -22.80 -10.73 -1.85
C PRO A 79 -23.17 -9.62 -0.85
N ASN A 80 -23.24 -9.94 0.44
CA ASN A 80 -23.48 -8.96 1.51
C ASN A 80 -22.19 -8.39 2.11
N ALA A 81 -21.01 -8.70 1.54
CA ALA A 81 -19.74 -8.16 1.99
C ALA A 81 -19.75 -6.63 1.95
N LYS A 82 -19.36 -6.00 3.05
CA LYS A 82 -19.34 -4.55 3.21
C LYS A 82 -17.92 -4.03 3.08
N ARG A 83 -17.79 -2.92 2.36
CA ARG A 83 -16.53 -2.19 2.25
C ARG A 83 -16.13 -1.62 3.60
N ILE A 84 -14.84 -1.68 3.90
CA ILE A 84 -14.22 -1.04 5.05
C ILE A 84 -13.51 0.21 4.54
N PRO A 85 -14.08 1.42 4.68
CA PRO A 85 -13.50 2.63 4.08
C PRO A 85 -12.27 3.14 4.85
N TYR A 86 -12.14 2.77 6.13
CA TYR A 86 -11.07 3.24 6.99
C TYR A 86 -10.67 2.19 8.03
N VAL A 87 -9.37 2.02 8.23
CA VAL A 87 -8.76 1.10 9.19
C VAL A 87 -7.75 1.87 10.03
N ALA A 88 -8.13 2.19 11.27
CA ALA A 88 -7.22 2.84 12.22
C ALA A 88 -6.11 1.90 12.68
N GLU A 89 -6.47 0.64 12.95
CA GLU A 89 -5.58 -0.43 13.39
C GLU A 89 -5.83 -1.69 12.56
N LEU A 90 -4.76 -2.25 11.99
CA LEU A 90 -4.83 -3.51 11.26
C LEU A 90 -4.83 -4.67 12.26
N THR A 91 -5.93 -5.41 12.30
CA THR A 91 -6.16 -6.52 13.23
C THR A 91 -6.06 -7.88 12.54
N SER A 92 -5.97 -8.95 13.34
CA SER A 92 -6.02 -10.34 12.85
C SER A 92 -7.31 -10.66 12.09
N GLU A 93 -8.44 -10.03 12.45
CA GLU A 93 -9.71 -10.20 11.75
C GLU A 93 -9.63 -9.67 10.31
N HIS A 94 -9.00 -8.53 10.08
CA HIS A 94 -8.77 -8.00 8.73
C HIS A 94 -7.91 -8.95 7.90
N LEU A 95 -6.87 -9.53 8.51
CA LEU A 95 -5.99 -10.52 7.85
C LEU A 95 -6.74 -11.82 7.53
N ALA A 96 -7.62 -12.26 8.43
CA ALA A 96 -8.45 -13.45 8.23
C ALA A 96 -9.50 -13.24 7.12
N ALA A 97 -10.15 -12.08 7.08
CA ALA A 97 -11.11 -11.71 6.03
C ALA A 97 -10.46 -11.69 4.64
N ALA A 98 -9.17 -11.41 4.55
CA ALA A 98 -8.39 -11.44 3.31
C ALA A 98 -7.95 -12.86 2.87
N GLY A 99 -8.18 -13.89 3.68
CA GLY A 99 -7.64 -15.24 3.53
C GLY A 99 -8.61 -16.31 3.01
N GLY A 100 -9.70 -15.93 2.32
CA GLY A 100 -10.71 -16.87 1.79
C GLY A 100 -10.16 -18.05 0.95
N ARG A 101 -10.99 -19.10 0.79
CA ARG A 101 -10.65 -20.36 0.09
C ARG A 101 -10.39 -20.11 -1.40
N GLY A 102 -9.11 -19.93 -1.73
CA GLY A 102 -8.63 -19.61 -3.08
C GLY A 102 -7.32 -18.81 -3.06
N SER A 103 -6.95 -18.26 -1.89
CA SER A 103 -5.75 -17.44 -1.70
C SER A 103 -4.43 -18.23 -1.60
N GLU A 104 -4.45 -19.54 -1.36
CA GLU A 104 -3.21 -20.35 -1.20
C GLU A 104 -2.35 -20.45 -2.46
N PHE A 105 -2.95 -20.24 -3.65
CA PHE A 105 -2.25 -20.22 -4.93
C PHE A 105 -2.32 -18.85 -5.64
N SER A 106 -2.88 -17.82 -4.98
CA SER A 106 -2.99 -16.48 -5.57
C SER A 106 -1.73 -15.69 -5.26
N THR A 107 -0.80 -15.65 -6.21
CA THR A 107 0.47 -14.91 -6.14
C THR A 107 0.31 -13.39 -6.24
N GLY A 108 -0.92 -12.89 -6.23
CA GLY A 108 -1.30 -11.49 -5.99
C GLY A 108 -2.71 -11.47 -5.40
N GLY A 109 -2.95 -10.70 -4.34
CA GLY A 109 -4.27 -10.69 -3.70
C GLY A 109 -4.36 -9.75 -2.51
N MET A 110 -5.50 -9.76 -1.81
CA MET A 110 -5.69 -8.90 -0.63
C MET A 110 -4.67 -9.22 0.48
N LYS A 111 -4.27 -10.48 0.63
CA LYS A 111 -3.25 -10.89 1.62
C LYS A 111 -1.89 -10.23 1.39
N THR A 112 -1.40 -10.18 0.14
CA THR A 112 -0.10 -9.54 -0.17
C THR A 112 -0.17 -8.03 0.08
N LYS A 113 -1.31 -7.41 -0.26
CA LYS A 113 -1.57 -6.00 -0.01
C LYS A 113 -1.62 -5.69 1.48
N LEU A 114 -2.28 -6.51 2.29
CA LEU A 114 -2.31 -6.32 3.73
C LEU A 114 -0.93 -6.51 4.39
N ALA A 115 -0.08 -7.39 3.84
CA ALA A 115 1.31 -7.50 4.28
C ALA A 115 2.12 -6.24 3.96
N ALA A 116 1.99 -5.69 2.76
CA ALA A 116 2.60 -4.41 2.38
C ALA A 116 2.06 -3.25 3.22
N VAL A 117 0.75 -3.23 3.49
CA VAL A 117 0.09 -2.28 4.38
C VAL A 117 0.70 -2.33 5.78
N ALA A 118 0.90 -3.53 6.35
CA ALA A 118 1.53 -3.67 7.67
C ALA A 118 2.93 -3.03 7.70
N VAL A 119 3.78 -3.36 6.73
CA VAL A 119 5.15 -2.81 6.62
C VAL A 119 5.15 -1.28 6.51
N ALA A 120 4.31 -0.72 5.64
CA ALA A 120 4.23 0.73 5.46
C ALA A 120 3.68 1.44 6.70
N ARG A 121 2.63 0.88 7.34
CA ARG A 121 2.02 1.46 8.56
C ARG A 121 3.01 1.51 9.70
N ASP A 122 3.80 0.45 9.91
CA ASP A 122 4.82 0.38 10.96
C ASP A 122 5.94 1.42 10.71
N ALA A 123 6.23 1.72 9.44
CA ALA A 123 7.15 2.80 9.05
C ALA A 123 6.54 4.21 9.19
N GLY A 124 5.31 4.35 9.69
CA GLY A 124 4.63 5.64 9.84
C GLY A 124 3.94 6.15 8.57
N CYS A 125 3.85 5.33 7.52
CA CYS A 125 3.23 5.66 6.25
C CYS A 125 1.76 5.26 6.24
N ARG A 126 0.87 6.17 5.79
CA ARG A 126 -0.53 5.80 5.52
C ARG A 126 -0.61 5.03 4.21
N VAL A 127 -1.60 4.16 4.08
CA VAL A 127 -1.80 3.38 2.85
C VAL A 127 -3.22 3.53 2.35
N VAL A 128 -3.38 3.70 1.04
CA VAL A 128 -4.69 3.62 0.38
C VAL A 128 -4.67 2.47 -0.60
N ILE A 129 -5.66 1.58 -0.50
CA ILE A 129 -5.97 0.60 -1.55
C ILE A 129 -7.19 1.12 -2.31
N ALA A 130 -7.08 1.27 -3.62
CA ALA A 130 -8.16 1.77 -4.47
C ALA A 130 -8.16 1.11 -5.86
N HIS A 131 -9.28 1.23 -6.57
CA HIS A 131 -9.40 0.68 -7.92
C HIS A 131 -8.55 1.48 -8.93
N GLY A 132 -7.64 0.81 -9.63
CA GLY A 132 -6.71 1.47 -10.56
C GLY A 132 -7.37 2.07 -11.80
N ARG A 133 -8.59 1.63 -12.16
CA ARG A 133 -9.35 2.21 -13.28
C ARG A 133 -10.26 3.37 -12.88
N GLU A 134 -10.29 3.76 -11.60
CA GLU A 134 -11.09 4.90 -11.17
C GLU A 134 -10.55 6.20 -11.80
N PRO A 135 -11.39 7.03 -12.46
CA PRO A 135 -10.93 8.23 -13.14
C PRO A 135 -10.26 9.22 -12.18
N ARG A 136 -9.05 9.66 -12.52
CA ARG A 136 -8.25 10.62 -11.73
C ARG A 136 -8.03 10.16 -10.28
N VAL A 137 -7.94 8.84 -10.05
CA VAL A 137 -7.87 8.23 -8.72
C VAL A 137 -6.78 8.83 -7.83
N VAL A 138 -5.56 8.99 -8.37
CA VAL A 138 -4.42 9.52 -7.59
C VAL A 138 -4.67 10.95 -7.13
N SER A 139 -5.09 11.85 -8.02
CA SER A 139 -5.31 13.25 -7.66
C SER A 139 -6.50 13.43 -6.71
N ARG A 140 -7.53 12.59 -6.82
CA ARG A 140 -8.69 12.56 -5.91
C ARG A 140 -8.34 12.06 -4.52
N ILE A 141 -7.55 10.97 -4.43
CA ILE A 141 -7.01 10.47 -3.16
C ILE A 141 -6.17 11.55 -2.48
N VAL A 142 -5.26 12.19 -3.22
CA VAL A 142 -4.40 13.27 -2.68
C VAL A 142 -5.23 14.49 -2.25
N ALA A 143 -6.34 14.77 -2.91
CA ALA A 143 -7.29 15.81 -2.51
C ALA A 143 -8.12 15.45 -1.26
N GLY A 144 -7.97 14.23 -0.72
CA GLY A 144 -8.66 13.76 0.47
C GLY A 144 -10.03 13.14 0.23
N GLU A 145 -10.35 12.78 -1.02
CA GLU A 145 -11.58 12.05 -1.33
C GLU A 145 -11.51 10.61 -0.78
N ALA A 146 -12.61 10.14 -0.18
CA ALA A 146 -12.70 8.81 0.39
C ALA A 146 -12.89 7.76 -0.73
N LEU A 147 -11.78 7.33 -1.33
CA LEU A 147 -11.74 6.30 -2.35
C LEU A 147 -11.06 5.03 -1.82
N GLY A 148 -11.76 3.91 -1.95
CA GLY A 148 -11.30 2.61 -1.49
C GLY A 148 -11.16 2.51 0.03
N THR A 149 -10.04 1.97 0.51
CA THR A 149 -9.76 1.82 1.95
C THR A 149 -8.50 2.61 2.33
N LEU A 150 -8.64 3.50 3.32
CA LEU A 150 -7.53 4.18 3.96
C LEU A 150 -7.10 3.46 5.23
N PHE A 151 -5.82 3.09 5.31
CA PHE A 151 -5.17 2.56 6.49
C PHE A 151 -4.32 3.64 7.15
N ASP A 152 -4.58 3.94 8.43
CA ASP A 152 -3.80 4.94 9.16
C ASP A 152 -2.43 4.39 9.58
N ALA A 153 -1.45 5.27 9.74
CA ALA A 153 -0.12 4.88 10.21
C ALA A 153 -0.17 4.35 11.65
N ALA A 154 0.69 3.38 12.00
CA ALA A 154 0.73 2.82 13.36
C ALA A 154 1.22 3.84 14.41
N HIS A 155 2.03 4.80 13.96
CA HIS A 155 2.55 5.88 14.80
C HIS A 155 2.16 7.24 14.22
N ALA A 156 1.94 8.23 15.11
CA ALA A 156 1.63 9.59 14.67
C ALA A 156 2.80 10.15 13.85
N LEU A 157 2.50 10.59 12.61
CA LEU A 157 3.43 11.34 11.77
C LEU A 157 4.12 12.45 12.58
N ARG A 158 5.44 12.60 12.41
CA ARG A 158 6.15 13.79 12.88
C ARG A 158 5.58 15.04 12.18
N ASN A 159 4.71 15.76 12.90
CA ASN A 159 4.31 17.16 12.80
C ASN A 159 4.02 17.84 11.43
N ARG A 160 3.97 17.16 10.28
CA ARG A 160 3.80 17.88 8.99
C ARG A 160 2.41 17.89 8.35
N VAL A 161 1.48 17.03 8.73
CA VAL A 161 0.15 17.03 8.08
C VAL A 161 -0.99 16.90 9.10
N ARG A 162 -1.37 18.06 9.64
CA ARG A 162 -2.54 18.23 10.52
C ARG A 162 -3.85 18.28 9.74
N TRP A 163 -3.82 18.45 8.42
CA TRP A 163 -5.02 18.68 7.61
C TRP A 163 -5.73 17.40 7.14
N LEU A 164 -5.04 16.25 7.01
CA LEU A 164 -5.68 14.96 6.70
C LEU A 164 -6.37 14.31 7.91
N LYS A 165 -5.96 14.62 9.14
CA LYS A 165 -6.65 14.14 10.37
C LYS A 165 -8.08 14.65 10.50
N ASN A 166 -8.42 15.74 9.81
CA ASN A 166 -9.78 16.28 9.79
C ASN A 166 -10.66 15.70 8.67
N SER A 167 -10.10 14.85 7.81
CA SER A 167 -10.84 14.12 6.78
C SER A 167 -11.55 12.93 7.41
N ARG A 168 -12.55 13.18 8.26
CA ARG A 168 -13.55 12.14 8.54
C ARG A 168 -14.24 11.81 7.21
N PRO A 169 -14.31 10.53 6.79
CA PRO A 169 -15.13 10.16 5.64
C PRO A 169 -16.54 10.70 5.89
N ARG A 170 -17.05 11.54 5.00
CA ARG A 170 -18.46 11.90 5.03
C ARG A 170 -19.21 10.63 4.64
N GLY A 171 -19.75 9.93 5.63
CA GLY A 171 -20.64 8.80 5.40
C GLY A 171 -21.81 9.22 4.51
N THR A 172 -22.24 8.30 3.65
CA THR A 172 -23.53 8.39 2.98
C THR A 172 -24.62 7.84 3.88
#